data_AF-A0A350BLR3-F1
#
_entry.id   AF-A0A350BLR3-F1
#
_cell.length_a   1.000
_cell.length_b   1.000
_cell.length_c   1.000
_cell.angle_alpha   90.00
_cell.angle_beta   90.00
_cell.angle_gamma   90.00
#
_symmetry.space_group_name_H-M   'P 1'
#
loop_
_entity.id
_entity.type
_entity.pdbx_description
1 polymer ?
#
loop_
_entity_poly.entity_id
_entity_poly.type
_entity_poly.pdbx_seq_one_letter_code
_entity_poly.pdbx_strand_id
1 'polypeptide(L)'
;MIPAWKDIQNTLCRKCIDGDGSGRCRLPVDEECALQRSFLQVVQTIQRVNSSNFDDYALALRRDVCASCMYQDAAGMCQRRDHLECALDRYFPLVIEIIEKELETT
;
A
#
# COMPACT_ATOMS: atom_id res chain seq x y z
N MET A 1 0.73 3.00 17.72
CA MET A 1 1.34 4.21 17.12
C MET A 1 1.31 4.04 15.60
N ILE A 2 1.27 5.11 14.79
CA ILE A 2 1.28 5.01 13.32
C ILE A 2 2.75 5.14 12.85
N PRO A 3 3.28 4.21 12.03
CA PRO A 3 4.64 4.32 11.49
C PRO A 3 4.83 5.62 10.70
N ALA A 4 6.05 6.17 10.72
CA ALA A 4 6.33 7.35 9.91
C ALA A 4 6.37 6.97 8.42
N TRP A 5 5.68 7.75 7.58
CA TRP A 5 5.67 7.53 6.12
C TRP A 5 7.07 7.37 5.52
N LYS A 6 8.05 8.13 6.03
CA LYS A 6 9.42 8.12 5.52
C LYS A 6 10.11 6.77 5.66
N ASP A 7 9.83 6.01 6.72
CA ASP A 7 10.44 4.70 6.96
C ASP A 7 9.85 3.65 6.02
N ILE A 8 8.54 3.74 5.82
CA ILE A 8 7.81 2.93 4.84
C ILE A 8 8.32 3.21 3.42
N GLN A 9 8.41 4.49 3.05
CA GLN A 9 8.90 4.94 1.76
C GLN A 9 10.33 4.47 1.49
N ASN A 10 11.24 4.65 2.45
CA ASN A 10 12.65 4.29 2.29
C ASN A 10 12.82 2.79 1.98
N THR A 11 12.03 1.94 2.62
CA THR A 11 12.08 0.49 2.38
C THR A 11 11.38 0.10 1.09
N LEU A 12 10.17 0.61 0.86
CA LEU A 12 9.37 0.29 -0.33
C LEU A 12 10.03 0.77 -1.63
N CYS A 13 10.51 2.02 -1.68
CA CYS A 13 11.07 2.62 -2.88
C CYS A 13 12.44 2.04 -3.29
N ARG A 14 13.00 1.10 -2.52
CA ARG A 14 14.13 0.28 -2.98
C ARG A 14 13.70 -0.88 -3.89
N LYS A 15 12.44 -1.32 -3.77
CA LYS A 15 11.86 -2.45 -4.53
C LYS A 15 10.76 -2.02 -5.52
N CYS A 16 10.16 -0.84 -5.32
CA CYS A 16 9.15 -0.27 -6.21
C CYS A 16 9.74 0.08 -7.58
N ILE A 17 8.98 -0.15 -8.67
CA ILE A 17 9.37 0.18 -10.04
C ILE A 17 9.58 1.69 -10.23
N ASP A 18 8.76 2.49 -9.56
CA ASP A 18 8.86 3.96 -9.53
C ASP A 18 9.91 4.43 -8.50
N GLY A 19 10.53 3.52 -7.77
CA GLY A 19 11.62 3.80 -6.86
C GLY A 19 12.94 4.03 -7.58
N ASP A 20 13.87 4.74 -6.95
CA ASP A 20 15.24 4.92 -7.45
C ASP A 20 16.23 3.83 -7.01
N GLY A 21 15.74 2.79 -6.31
CA GLY A 21 16.57 1.74 -5.75
C GLY A 21 17.33 2.13 -4.46
N SER A 22 17.29 3.41 -4.05
CA SER A 22 17.93 3.93 -2.84
C SER A 22 16.94 4.42 -1.77
N GLY A 23 15.64 4.27 -2.01
CA GLY A 23 14.58 4.61 -1.06
C GLY A 23 13.85 5.92 -1.36
N ARG A 24 14.05 6.52 -2.55
CA ARG A 24 13.28 7.69 -3.00
C ARG A 24 12.29 7.29 -4.09
N CYS A 25 11.10 7.88 -4.01
CA CYS A 25 10.11 7.80 -5.08
C CYS A 25 10.55 8.70 -6.24
N ARG A 26 10.41 8.24 -7.49
CA ARG A 26 10.72 8.98 -8.72
C ARG A 26 9.47 9.42 -9.48
N LEU A 27 8.29 9.26 -8.90
CA LEU A 27 7.07 9.83 -9.48
C LEU A 27 7.24 11.35 -9.66
N PRO A 28 6.70 11.93 -10.74
CA PRO A 28 6.66 13.38 -10.94
C PRO A 28 6.03 14.12 -9.76
N VAL A 29 6.33 15.41 -9.60
CA VAL A 29 5.88 16.20 -8.44
C VAL A 29 4.36 16.39 -8.40
N ASP A 30 3.70 16.30 -9.56
CA ASP A 30 2.26 16.35 -9.76
C ASP A 30 1.58 14.97 -9.63
N GLU A 31 2.37 13.91 -9.46
CA GLU A 31 1.89 12.57 -9.20
C GLU A 31 2.13 12.16 -7.74
N GLU A 32 1.07 11.68 -7.09
CA GLU A 32 1.15 11.18 -5.73
C GLU A 32 1.13 9.65 -5.72
N CYS A 33 2.10 9.05 -5.02
CA CYS A 33 2.17 7.61 -4.80
C CYS A 33 0.85 7.09 -4.20
N ALA A 34 0.29 6.03 -4.80
CA ALA A 34 -0.99 5.46 -4.35
C ALA A 34 -0.97 5.04 -2.87
N LEU A 35 0.17 4.53 -2.39
CA LEU A 35 0.35 4.20 -0.98
C LEU A 35 0.42 5.45 -0.11
N GLN A 36 1.13 6.50 -0.53
CA GLN A 36 1.23 7.75 0.23
C GLN A 36 -0.15 8.38 0.43
N ARG A 37 -0.92 8.46 -0.65
CA ARG A 37 -2.29 8.99 -0.67
C ARG A 37 -3.22 8.26 0.30
N SER A 38 -3.05 6.94 0.41
CA SER A 38 -3.92 6.07 1.22
C SER A 38 -3.23 5.63 2.52
N PHE A 39 -2.15 6.28 2.92
CA PHE A 39 -1.19 5.72 3.88
C PHE A 39 -1.83 5.36 5.22
N LEU A 40 -2.54 6.31 5.82
CA LEU A 40 -3.19 6.12 7.12
C LEU A 40 -4.24 4.99 7.07
N GLN A 41 -5.02 4.94 5.99
CA GLN A 41 -6.05 3.92 5.78
C GLN A 41 -5.42 2.53 5.61
N VAL A 42 -4.31 2.43 4.89
CA VAL A 42 -3.56 1.19 4.70
C VAL A 42 -2.97 0.69 6.03
N VAL A 43 -2.33 1.57 6.81
CA VAL A 43 -1.80 1.21 8.14
C VAL A 43 -2.90 0.69 9.05
N GLN A 44 -4.03 1.40 9.13
CA GLN A 44 -5.18 0.98 9.94
C GLN A 44 -5.79 -0.34 9.47
N THR A 45 -5.83 -0.57 8.15
CA THR A 45 -6.29 -1.82 7.56
C THR A 45 -5.41 -2.99 8.01
N ILE A 46 -4.08 -2.85 7.89
CA ILE A 46 -3.11 -3.89 8.26
C ILE A 46 -3.14 -4.16 9.77
N GLN A 47 -3.12 -3.11 10.60
CA GLN A 47 -3.21 -3.21 12.06
C GLN A 47 -4.42 -4.01 12.53
N ARG A 48 -5.56 -3.86 11.85
CA ARG A 48 -6.80 -4.52 12.23
C ARG A 48 -6.87 -5.98 11.81
N VAL A 49 -6.28 -6.34 10.66
CA VAL A 49 -6.33 -7.71 10.14
C VAL A 49 -5.53 -8.65 11.03
N ASN A 50 -4.27 -8.32 11.29
CA ASN A 50 -3.34 -9.09 12.15
C ASN A 50 -3.54 -10.63 12.02
N SER A 51 -3.33 -11.13 10.80
CA SER A 51 -3.60 -12.53 10.42
C SER A 51 -2.34 -13.20 9.89
N SER A 52 -2.25 -14.53 10.01
CA SER A 52 -1.22 -15.31 9.32
C SER A 52 -1.58 -15.62 7.85
N ASN A 53 -2.79 -15.28 7.42
CA ASN A 53 -3.26 -15.51 6.05
C ASN A 53 -3.26 -14.21 5.23
N PHE A 54 -2.54 -14.21 4.11
CA PHE A 54 -2.49 -13.08 3.18
C PHE A 54 -3.87 -12.73 2.59
N ASP A 55 -4.74 -13.72 2.37
CA ASP A 55 -6.06 -13.47 1.76
C ASP A 55 -6.92 -12.53 2.62
N ASP A 56 -6.75 -12.57 3.94
CA ASP A 56 -7.47 -11.67 4.86
C ASP A 56 -7.05 -10.21 4.64
N TYR A 57 -5.76 -9.96 4.40
CA TYR A 57 -5.25 -8.64 4.05
C TYR A 57 -5.77 -8.20 2.69
N ALA A 58 -5.75 -9.09 1.69
CA ALA A 58 -6.23 -8.77 0.35
C ALA A 58 -7.71 -8.36 0.39
N LEU A 59 -8.55 -9.11 1.09
CA LEU A 59 -9.97 -8.79 1.30
C LEU A 59 -10.15 -7.45 2.03
N ALA A 60 -9.35 -7.20 3.06
CA ALA A 60 -9.40 -5.95 3.80
C ALA A 60 -8.98 -4.76 2.95
N LEU A 61 -7.92 -4.89 2.14
CA LEU A 61 -7.51 -3.86 1.18
C LEU A 61 -8.65 -3.53 0.21
N ARG A 62 -9.36 -4.55 -0.30
CA ARG A 62 -10.48 -4.33 -1.24
C ARG A 62 -11.62 -3.56 -0.58
N ARG A 63 -12.01 -3.99 0.62
CA ARG A 63 -13.13 -3.42 1.36
C ARG A 63 -12.83 -2.00 1.87
N ASP A 64 -11.63 -1.79 2.41
CA ASP A 64 -11.34 -0.60 3.19
C ASP A 64 -10.70 0.49 2.34
N VAL A 65 -9.75 0.15 1.46
CA VAL A 65 -8.98 1.13 0.67
C VAL A 65 -9.51 1.22 -0.75
N CYS A 66 -9.70 0.09 -1.44
CA CYS A 66 -10.14 0.11 -2.84
C CYS A 66 -11.58 0.60 -3.00
N ALA A 67 -12.45 0.37 -2.02
CA ALA A 67 -13.84 0.84 -2.06
C ALA A 67 -13.99 2.37 -2.17
N SER A 68 -13.00 3.14 -1.67
CA SER A 68 -12.94 4.60 -1.78
C SER A 68 -11.99 5.08 -2.89
N CYS A 69 -11.41 4.17 -3.68
CA CYS A 69 -10.45 4.52 -4.72
C CYS A 69 -11.18 4.99 -5.99
N MET A 70 -10.74 6.11 -6.57
CA MET A 70 -11.33 6.67 -7.80
C MET A 70 -11.28 5.72 -9.01
N TYR A 71 -10.43 4.68 -8.98
CA TYR A 71 -10.27 3.70 -10.05
C TYR A 71 -11.16 2.45 -9.87
N GLN A 72 -11.87 2.33 -8.75
CA GLN A 72 -12.84 1.25 -8.55
C GLN A 72 -14.24 1.76 -8.94
N ASP A 73 -14.95 1.00 -9.75
CA ASP A 73 -16.31 1.33 -10.14
C ASP A 73 -17.35 0.88 -9.09
N ALA A 74 -18.62 1.24 -9.31
CA ALA A 74 -19.72 0.89 -8.42
C ALA A 74 -19.98 -0.62 -8.34
N ALA A 75 -19.47 -1.42 -9.28
CA ALA A 75 -19.55 -2.88 -9.27
C ALA A 75 -18.35 -3.54 -8.56
N GLY A 76 -17.38 -2.75 -8.09
CA GLY A 76 -16.18 -3.23 -7.41
C GLY A 76 -15.02 -3.63 -8.33
N MET A 77 -15.17 -3.42 -9.65
CA MET A 77 -14.14 -3.73 -10.64
C MET A 77 -13.08 -2.62 -10.67
N CYS A 78 -11.82 -2.98 -10.96
CA CYS A 78 -10.73 -2.02 -11.03
C CYS A 78 -9.72 -2.41 -12.11
N GLN A 79 -9.77 -1.71 -13.24
CA GLN A 79 -8.92 -1.96 -14.40
C GLN A 79 -7.41 -1.88 -14.07
N ARG A 80 -7.02 -0.97 -13.16
CA ARG A 80 -5.62 -0.86 -12.71
C ARG A 80 -5.14 -2.14 -12.01
N ARG A 81 -5.99 -2.80 -11.23
CA ARG A 81 -5.63 -4.09 -10.61
C ARG A 81 -5.61 -5.20 -11.64
N ASP A 82 -6.63 -5.25 -12.49
CA ASP A 82 -6.78 -6.30 -13.50
C ASP A 82 -5.62 -6.30 -14.50
N HIS A 83 -5.02 -5.13 -14.76
CA HIS A 83 -3.84 -4.97 -15.62
C HIS A 83 -2.50 -4.92 -14.87
N LEU A 84 -2.47 -5.19 -13.56
CA LEU A 84 -1.26 -5.15 -12.71
C LEU A 84 -0.55 -3.78 -12.67
N GLU A 85 -1.30 -2.70 -12.91
CA GLU A 85 -0.83 -1.31 -12.88
C GLU A 85 -1.03 -0.64 -11.51
N CYS A 86 -1.80 -1.25 -10.61
CA CYS A 86 -2.00 -0.71 -9.27
C CYS A 86 -0.74 -0.95 -8.41
N ALA A 87 0.09 0.07 -8.22
CA ALA A 87 1.30 -0.02 -7.41
C ALA A 87 1.02 -0.45 -5.96
N LEU A 88 -0.06 0.06 -5.34
CA LEU A 88 -0.45 -0.35 -3.98
C LEU A 88 -0.75 -1.85 -3.94
N ASP A 89 -1.51 -2.35 -4.90
CA ASP A 89 -1.87 -3.77 -4.95
C ASP A 89 -0.67 -4.67 -5.23
N ARG A 90 0.12 -4.31 -6.25
CA ARG A 90 1.30 -5.05 -6.68
C ARG A 90 2.33 -5.21 -5.58
N TYR A 91 2.53 -4.16 -4.77
CA TYR A 91 3.50 -4.16 -3.68
C TYR A 91 2.86 -4.44 -2.32
N PHE A 92 1.57 -4.80 -2.27
CA PHE A 92 0.87 -4.96 -1.00
C PHE A 92 1.49 -6.00 -0.04
N PRO A 93 1.97 -7.17 -0.49
CA PRO A 93 2.68 -8.11 0.39
C PRO A 93 3.88 -7.48 1.09
N LEU A 94 4.66 -6.67 0.37
CA LEU A 94 5.81 -5.96 0.92
C LEU A 94 5.38 -4.84 1.86
N VAL A 95 4.28 -4.14 1.56
CA VAL A 95 3.73 -3.10 2.43
C VAL A 95 3.28 -3.66 3.77
N ILE A 96 2.65 -4.85 3.78
CA ILE A 96 2.30 -5.58 5.01
C ILE A 96 3.56 -5.87 5.82
N GLU A 97 4.56 -6.52 5.21
CA GLU A 97 5.83 -6.87 5.88
C GLU A 97 6.50 -5.65 6.53
N ILE A 98 6.57 -4.53 5.80
CA ILE A 98 7.18 -3.31 6.33
C ILE A 98 6.36 -2.75 7.51
N ILE A 99 5.04 -2.64 7.35
CA ILE A 99 4.18 -2.03 8.38
C ILE A 99 4.16 -2.88 9.64
N GLU A 100 4.01 -4.20 9.54
CA GLU A 100 4.02 -5.10 10.70
C GLU A 100 5.35 -4.99 11.47
N LYS A 101 6.47 -4.98 10.75
CA LYS A 101 7.79 -4.81 11.37
C LYS A 101 7.93 -3.48 12.11
N GLU A 102 7.47 -2.38 11.52
CA GLU A 102 7.51 -1.06 12.20
C GLU A 102 6.60 -1.02 13.43
N LEU A 103 5.50 -1.78 13.44
CA LEU A 103 4.60 -1.87 14.59
C LEU A 103 5.14 -2.73 15.73
N GLU A 104 5.93 -3.75 15.43
CA GLU A 104 6.61 -4.58 16.45
C GLU A 104 7.79 -3.84 17.12
N THR A 105 8.38 -2.87 16.43
CA THR A 105 9.57 -2.14 16.90
C THR A 105 9.21 -0.94 17.81
N THR A 106 7.91 -0.68 18.02
CA THR A 106 7.39 0.47 18.78
C THR A 106 6.69 0.02 20.06
#